data_AF-A0A7C6WM51-F1
#
_entry.id   AF-A0A7C6WM51-F1
#
_cell.length_a   1.000
_cell.length_b   1.000
_cell.length_c   1.000
_cell.angle_alpha   90.00
_cell.angle_beta   90.00
_cell.angle_gamma   90.00
#
_symmetry.space_group_name_H-M   'P 1'
#
loop_
_entity.id
_entity.type
_entity.pdbx_description
1 polymer ?
#
loop_
_entity_poly.entity_id
_entity_poly.type
_entity_poly.pdbx_seq_one_letter_code
_entity_poly.pdbx_strand_id
1 'polypeptide(L)'
;LSATFAKTEVFLDGNRAPGVRTQETNLGDFSADAILWAANEAVGGGVDAAITNGGGIRASIEIGDVTMKDMKTVFPFGNTIATVKIKGSQLIEILEASTFSTPEAVGAFPQVSGLEFTISSSSPYVNGEMYPNTTYYAPANPGTRIFNVKIAGEKIDPNKTYTIATNDFLAAGGDTYYLFKDLESHNTYVALEDALVNYTEEVLKGLISKEQYGKSAARITITDEVVVEEETDEEVDMVEDVEIEVEVEEETTDEVTYKVVKADNLWKIARKQLGAGNRYKEIYELNKDLINNPNLIHIGQVLVIPSN
;
A
#
# COMPACT_ATOMS: atom_id res chain seq x y z
N LEU A 1 31.22 12.90 17.81
CA LEU A 1 29.81 13.11 17.40
C LEU A 1 29.50 14.57 17.04
N SER A 2 30.06 15.56 17.75
CA SER A 2 29.76 16.99 17.50
C SER A 2 30.57 17.66 16.39
N ALA A 3 31.49 16.94 15.74
CA ALA A 3 32.21 17.49 14.60
C ALA A 3 31.26 17.57 13.39
N THR A 4 31.24 18.72 12.75
CA THR A 4 30.54 18.95 11.47
C THR A 4 31.23 18.16 10.38
N PHE A 5 30.44 17.44 9.57
CA PHE A 5 30.95 16.73 8.38
C PHE A 5 30.23 17.14 7.09
N ALA A 6 29.06 17.77 7.23
CA ALA A 6 28.25 18.24 6.11
C ALA A 6 27.52 19.54 6.45
N LYS A 7 26.81 20.09 5.47
CA LYS A 7 25.87 21.19 5.66
C LYS A 7 24.53 20.89 5.02
N THR A 8 23.47 21.47 5.56
CA THR A 8 22.16 21.53 4.92
C THR A 8 21.74 22.98 4.69
N GLU A 9 21.23 23.28 3.51
CA GLU A 9 20.70 24.61 3.16
C GLU A 9 19.23 24.79 3.59
N VAL A 10 18.61 23.71 4.07
CA VAL A 10 17.19 23.61 4.34
C VAL A 10 16.92 22.93 5.67
N PHE A 11 15.82 23.30 6.29
CA PHE A 11 15.32 22.59 7.46
C PHE A 11 14.80 21.24 6.99
N LEU A 12 15.35 20.16 7.55
CA LEU A 12 14.90 18.80 7.27
C LEU A 12 13.85 18.41 8.32
N ASP A 13 12.60 18.31 7.89
CA ASP A 13 11.45 18.18 8.77
C ASP A 13 11.24 16.73 9.27
N GLY A 14 11.68 16.48 10.51
CA GLY A 14 11.43 15.25 11.25
C GLY A 14 10.32 15.38 12.30
N ASN A 15 9.46 16.40 12.21
CA ASN A 15 8.37 16.58 13.16
C ASN A 15 7.43 15.38 13.16
N ARG A 16 6.91 15.04 14.34
CA ARG A 16 6.02 13.89 14.48
C ARG A 16 4.69 14.12 13.74
N ALA A 17 4.02 15.23 13.99
CA ALA A 17 2.69 15.54 13.46
C ALA A 17 2.40 17.05 13.59
N PRO A 18 2.01 17.76 12.51
CA PRO A 18 2.15 17.30 11.12
C PRO A 18 3.63 16.98 10.83
N GLY A 19 3.89 16.01 9.96
CA GLY A 19 5.24 15.62 9.57
C GLY A 19 5.33 14.13 9.25
N VAL A 20 6.43 13.48 9.63
CA VAL A 20 6.81 12.13 9.17
C VAL A 20 5.79 11.03 9.46
N ARG A 21 4.83 11.27 10.35
CA ARG A 21 3.75 10.31 10.70
C ARG A 21 2.39 10.61 10.08
N THR A 22 2.25 11.70 9.35
CA THR A 22 0.98 12.14 8.74
C THR A 22 1.09 12.39 7.24
N GLN A 23 2.30 12.65 6.73
CA GLN A 23 2.53 13.07 5.35
C GLN A 23 4.00 12.84 4.93
N GLU A 24 4.28 13.00 3.64
CA GLU A 24 5.64 13.11 3.11
C GLU A 24 6.37 14.32 3.69
N THR A 25 7.66 14.15 3.95
CA THR A 25 8.55 15.23 4.41
C THR A 25 9.88 15.12 3.67
N ASN A 26 10.58 16.24 3.53
CA ASN A 26 11.91 16.24 2.92
C ASN A 26 12.94 15.41 3.70
N LEU A 27 12.83 15.33 5.03
CA LEU A 27 13.69 14.43 5.82
C LEU A 27 13.31 12.95 5.59
N GLY A 28 12.02 12.65 5.42
CA GLY A 28 11.55 11.34 5.03
C GLY A 28 12.09 10.91 3.66
N ASP A 29 12.07 11.81 2.69
CA ASP A 29 12.63 11.57 1.36
C ASP A 29 14.14 11.35 1.40
N PHE A 30 14.88 12.23 2.08
CA PHE A 30 16.32 12.08 2.29
C PHE A 30 16.66 10.75 2.97
N SER A 31 15.88 10.38 3.99
CA SER A 31 16.04 9.11 4.70
C SER A 31 15.81 7.90 3.79
N ALA A 32 14.72 7.91 3.02
CA ALA A 32 14.41 6.80 2.13
C ALA A 32 15.39 6.72 0.94
N ASP A 33 15.87 7.84 0.42
CA ASP A 33 16.90 7.89 -0.62
C ASP A 33 18.22 7.29 -0.13
N ALA A 34 18.66 7.69 1.07
CA ALA A 34 19.86 7.16 1.69
C ALA A 34 19.77 5.65 1.94
N ILE A 35 18.60 5.17 2.40
CA ILE A 35 18.35 3.74 2.60
C ILE A 35 18.38 2.99 1.27
N LEU A 36 17.71 3.50 0.22
CA LEU A 36 17.68 2.86 -1.09
C LEU A 36 19.08 2.78 -1.71
N TRP A 37 19.85 3.86 -1.63
CA TRP A 37 21.23 3.90 -2.12
C TRP A 37 22.11 2.91 -1.35
N ALA A 38 22.11 2.95 -0.02
CA ALA A 38 22.95 2.09 0.81
C ALA A 38 22.59 0.60 0.65
N ALA A 39 21.30 0.29 0.48
CA ALA A 39 20.87 -1.08 0.19
C ALA A 39 21.42 -1.58 -1.16
N ASN A 40 21.33 -0.77 -2.21
CA ASN A 40 21.87 -1.11 -3.53
C ASN A 40 23.40 -1.29 -3.47
N GLU A 41 24.13 -0.42 -2.78
CA GLU A 41 25.58 -0.60 -2.58
C GLU A 41 25.90 -1.91 -1.84
N ALA A 42 25.15 -2.22 -0.79
CA ALA A 42 25.38 -3.41 0.04
C ALA A 42 25.10 -4.73 -0.69
N VAL A 43 24.11 -4.76 -1.60
CA VAL A 43 23.69 -5.99 -2.29
C VAL A 43 24.10 -6.06 -3.77
N GLY A 44 24.79 -5.03 -4.29
CA GLY A 44 25.25 -4.98 -5.68
C GLY A 44 24.16 -4.59 -6.69
N GLY A 45 23.17 -3.82 -6.26
CA GLY A 45 22.05 -3.36 -7.08
C GLY A 45 20.79 -4.23 -6.98
N GLY A 46 19.75 -3.86 -7.75
CA GLY A 46 18.50 -4.62 -7.88
C GLY A 46 17.48 -4.41 -6.75
N VAL A 47 17.66 -3.37 -5.93
CA VAL A 47 16.63 -2.91 -4.99
C VAL A 47 15.78 -1.85 -5.69
N ASP A 48 14.48 -2.11 -5.82
CA ASP A 48 13.56 -1.32 -6.63
C ASP A 48 13.09 -0.04 -5.93
N ALA A 49 12.87 -0.11 -4.61
CA ALA A 49 12.38 1.00 -3.80
C ALA A 49 12.76 0.83 -2.33
N ALA A 50 12.57 1.89 -1.54
CA ALA A 50 12.75 1.86 -0.09
C ALA A 50 11.53 2.39 0.66
N ILE A 51 11.28 1.81 1.83
CA ILE A 51 10.26 2.25 2.78
C ILE A 51 10.88 2.33 4.17
N THR A 52 10.67 3.45 4.87
CA THR A 52 10.97 3.56 6.30
C THR A 52 9.79 4.20 7.02
N ASN A 53 9.46 3.72 8.21
CA ASN A 53 8.33 4.21 8.98
C ASN A 53 8.69 5.55 9.67
N GLY A 54 7.77 6.53 9.66
CA GLY A 54 7.95 7.80 10.36
C GLY A 54 8.15 7.67 11.88
N GLY A 55 7.82 6.51 12.45
CA GLY A 55 8.14 6.10 13.80
C GLY A 55 9.64 6.01 14.07
N GLY A 56 10.41 5.60 13.05
CA GLY A 56 11.87 5.49 13.07
C GLY A 56 12.61 6.82 13.02
N ILE A 57 12.01 7.86 12.41
CA ILE A 57 12.57 9.21 12.32
C ILE A 57 12.21 9.99 13.60
N ARG A 58 13.22 10.43 14.35
CA ARG A 58 13.02 10.94 15.73
C ARG A 58 13.34 12.41 15.95
N ALA A 59 14.01 13.08 15.00
CA ALA A 59 14.36 14.48 15.11
C ALA A 59 14.44 15.14 13.73
N SER A 60 14.29 16.46 13.71
CA SER A 60 14.61 17.32 12.56
C SER A 60 16.10 17.66 12.54
N ILE A 61 16.59 18.15 11.39
CA ILE A 61 17.93 18.73 11.25
C ILE A 61 17.77 20.21 10.88
N GLU A 62 18.37 21.08 11.69
CA GLU A 62 18.35 22.53 11.47
C GLU A 62 19.22 22.95 10.28
N ILE A 63 18.90 24.11 9.70
CA ILE A 63 19.71 24.71 8.63
C ILE A 63 21.13 24.97 9.14
N GLY A 64 22.13 24.64 8.32
CA GLY A 64 23.53 24.91 8.60
C GLY A 64 24.36 23.64 8.77
N ASP A 65 25.19 23.62 9.79
CA ASP A 65 26.14 22.54 10.03
C ASP A 65 25.43 21.24 10.44
N VAL A 66 25.83 20.14 9.83
CA VAL A 66 25.32 18.80 10.13
C VAL A 66 26.43 17.95 10.74
N THR A 67 26.13 17.35 11.88
CA THR A 67 27.06 16.56 12.68
C THR A 67 26.63 15.10 12.73
N MET A 68 27.57 14.21 13.09
CA MET A 68 27.27 12.79 13.34
C MET A 68 26.23 12.60 14.47
N LYS A 69 26.15 13.55 15.41
CA LYS A 69 25.11 13.55 16.45
C LYS A 69 23.73 13.71 15.83
N ASP A 70 23.57 14.56 14.82
CA ASP A 70 22.27 14.82 14.20
C ASP A 70 21.78 13.56 13.49
N MET A 71 22.62 12.89 12.69
CA MET A 71 22.28 11.63 12.01
C MET A 71 21.86 10.52 13.00
N LYS A 72 22.60 10.37 14.11
CA LYS A 72 22.22 9.41 15.18
C LYS A 72 20.97 9.81 15.95
N THR A 73 20.65 11.10 16.01
CA THR A 73 19.43 11.57 16.67
C THR A 73 18.21 11.34 15.77
N VAL A 74 18.38 11.40 14.43
CA VAL A 74 17.36 11.02 13.45
C VAL A 74 17.02 9.54 13.58
N PHE A 75 18.01 8.64 13.58
CA PHE A 75 17.85 7.19 13.74
C PHE A 75 18.54 6.64 15.02
N PRO A 76 17.93 6.77 16.21
CA PRO A 76 18.61 6.47 17.47
C PRO A 76 18.51 5.00 17.92
N PHE A 77 17.86 4.13 17.14
CA PHE A 77 17.54 2.77 17.57
C PHE A 77 18.60 1.73 17.23
N GLY A 78 19.59 2.07 16.40
CA GLY A 78 20.58 1.11 15.90
C GLY A 78 19.99 0.05 14.97
N ASN A 79 18.86 0.36 14.34
CA ASN A 79 18.25 -0.49 13.33
C ASN A 79 19.17 -0.57 12.11
N THR A 80 19.09 -1.70 11.41
CA THR A 80 19.87 -1.98 10.20
C THR A 80 18.98 -2.08 8.98
N ILE A 81 19.54 -1.86 7.79
CA ILE A 81 18.82 -2.00 6.52
C ILE A 81 18.64 -3.49 6.21
N ALA A 82 17.42 -3.86 5.87
CA ALA A 82 17.08 -5.16 5.31
C ALA A 82 16.44 -4.99 3.93
N THR A 83 16.64 -5.95 3.03
CA THR A 83 15.87 -6.08 1.78
C THR A 83 14.81 -7.16 1.93
N VAL A 84 13.63 -6.93 1.37
CA VAL A 84 12.49 -7.87 1.40
C VAL A 84 11.96 -8.06 -0.01
N LYS A 85 11.79 -9.31 -0.45
CA LYS A 85 11.13 -9.63 -1.72
C LYS A 85 9.63 -9.72 -1.53
N ILE A 86 8.87 -8.96 -2.31
CA ILE A 86 7.42 -8.79 -2.14
C ILE A 86 6.70 -8.72 -3.48
N LYS A 87 5.51 -9.33 -3.60
CA LYS A 87 4.66 -9.13 -4.78
C LYS A 87 4.04 -7.75 -4.79
N GLY A 88 3.78 -7.18 -5.97
CA GLY A 88 3.14 -5.86 -6.07
C GLY A 88 1.80 -5.76 -5.31
N SER A 89 0.99 -6.82 -5.36
CA SER A 89 -0.27 -6.94 -4.59
C SER A 89 -0.05 -6.85 -3.07
N GLN A 90 0.99 -7.51 -2.56
CA GLN A 90 1.35 -7.46 -1.14
C GLN A 90 1.94 -6.11 -0.75
N LEU A 91 2.63 -5.42 -1.66
CA LEU A 91 3.11 -4.06 -1.41
C LEU A 91 1.94 -3.09 -1.22
N ILE A 92 0.90 -3.22 -2.06
CA ILE A 92 -0.35 -2.45 -1.89
C ILE A 92 -0.98 -2.73 -0.52
N GLU A 93 -1.04 -3.99 -0.09
CA GLU A 93 -1.53 -4.36 1.25
C GLU A 93 -0.75 -3.67 2.37
N ILE A 94 0.58 -3.64 2.29
CA ILE A 94 1.42 -2.99 3.29
C ILE A 94 1.24 -1.47 3.29
N LEU A 95 1.11 -0.85 2.12
CA LEU A 95 0.82 0.59 2.03
C LEU A 95 -0.55 0.92 2.64
N GLU A 96 -1.55 0.10 2.38
CA GLU A 96 -2.89 0.23 2.96
C GLU A 96 -2.84 0.10 4.49
N ALA A 97 -2.15 -0.92 5.01
CA ALA A 97 -1.99 -1.15 6.45
C ALA A 97 -1.19 -0.03 7.14
N SER A 98 -0.08 0.42 6.54
CA SER A 98 0.79 1.46 7.10
C SER A 98 0.16 2.86 7.12
N THR A 99 -0.88 3.05 6.33
CA THR A 99 -1.64 4.31 6.24
C THR A 99 -3.03 4.20 6.87
N PHE A 100 -3.33 3.14 7.62
CA PHE A 100 -4.68 2.82 8.13
C PHE A 100 -5.41 3.98 8.82
N SER A 101 -4.66 4.86 9.50
CA SER A 101 -5.21 6.02 10.22
C SER A 101 -4.99 7.34 9.51
N THR A 102 -4.50 7.39 8.28
CA THR A 102 -4.27 8.67 7.58
C THR A 102 -5.61 9.40 7.39
N PRO A 103 -5.74 10.70 7.75
CA PRO A 103 -4.67 11.68 8.01
C PRO A 103 -4.13 11.76 9.45
N GLU A 104 -4.68 11.01 10.41
CA GLU A 104 -4.18 10.94 11.78
C GLU A 104 -2.80 10.28 11.89
N ALA A 105 -1.97 10.83 12.78
CA ALA A 105 -0.57 10.45 12.91
C ALA A 105 -0.37 9.01 13.40
N VAL A 106 0.42 8.23 12.66
CA VAL A 106 0.79 6.87 13.04
C VAL A 106 2.29 6.61 12.85
N GLY A 107 2.90 5.89 13.79
CA GLY A 107 4.32 5.51 13.67
C GLY A 107 4.62 4.75 12.38
N ALA A 108 3.68 3.94 11.92
CA ALA A 108 3.80 3.13 10.72
C ALA A 108 3.85 3.91 9.40
N PHE A 109 3.44 5.19 9.37
CA PHE A 109 3.27 5.95 8.13
C PHE A 109 4.57 5.88 7.30
N PRO A 110 4.50 5.46 6.03
CA PRO A 110 5.68 5.22 5.22
C PRO A 110 6.28 6.54 4.71
N GLN A 111 7.60 6.67 4.78
CA GLN A 111 8.40 7.57 3.95
C GLN A 111 9.12 6.71 2.91
N VAL A 112 9.20 7.17 1.66
CA VAL A 112 9.49 6.28 0.52
C VAL A 112 10.49 6.86 -0.47
N SER A 113 11.20 5.98 -1.18
CA SER A 113 12.06 6.31 -2.34
C SER A 113 11.91 5.24 -3.40
N GLY A 114 11.99 5.60 -4.68
CA GLY A 114 11.71 4.70 -5.81
C GLY A 114 10.26 4.21 -5.89
N LEU A 115 9.37 4.72 -5.04
CA LEU A 115 7.95 4.38 -4.94
C LEU A 115 7.13 5.67 -4.89
N GLU A 116 6.02 5.71 -5.63
CA GLU A 116 5.03 6.78 -5.60
C GLU A 116 3.64 6.17 -5.35
N PHE A 117 2.77 6.83 -4.59
CA PHE A 117 1.39 6.38 -4.41
C PHE A 117 0.48 7.50 -3.91
N THR A 118 -0.83 7.29 -4.06
CA THR A 118 -1.88 8.18 -3.56
C THR A 118 -2.70 7.49 -2.48
N ILE A 119 -3.06 8.25 -1.43
CA ILE A 119 -3.91 7.84 -0.32
C ILE A 119 -5.23 8.62 -0.40
N SER A 120 -6.35 7.90 -0.47
CA SER A 120 -7.67 8.47 -0.21
C SER A 120 -7.92 8.55 1.29
N SER A 121 -8.03 9.77 1.81
CA SER A 121 -8.38 10.06 3.20
C SER A 121 -9.88 9.99 3.49
N SER A 122 -10.72 9.94 2.44
CA SER A 122 -12.18 9.82 2.55
C SER A 122 -12.67 8.36 2.51
N SER A 123 -11.91 7.46 1.86
CA SER A 123 -12.16 6.03 1.93
C SER A 123 -11.79 5.48 3.33
N PRO A 124 -12.70 4.77 4.02
CA PRO A 124 -12.43 4.25 5.36
C PRO A 124 -11.51 3.03 5.30
N TYR A 125 -10.61 2.90 6.28
CA TYR A 125 -9.90 1.64 6.48
C TYR A 125 -10.85 0.59 7.07
N VAL A 126 -10.92 -0.57 6.44
CA VAL A 126 -11.75 -1.68 6.90
C VAL A 126 -10.85 -2.76 7.50
N ASN A 127 -10.96 -2.97 8.81
CA ASN A 127 -10.20 -4.02 9.49
C ASN A 127 -10.61 -5.41 8.98
N GLY A 128 -9.62 -6.17 8.54
CA GLY A 128 -9.69 -7.61 8.32
C GLY A 128 -9.28 -8.37 9.58
N GLU A 129 -8.45 -9.39 9.41
CA GLU A 129 -7.95 -10.18 10.53
C GLU A 129 -6.97 -9.40 11.39
N MET A 130 -7.04 -9.58 12.72
CA MET A 130 -6.08 -8.99 13.65
C MET A 130 -4.74 -9.70 13.54
N TYR A 131 -3.64 -8.96 13.42
CA TYR A 131 -2.31 -9.57 13.41
C TYR A 131 -2.00 -10.19 14.79
N PRO A 132 -1.52 -11.45 14.84
CA PRO A 132 -1.25 -12.15 16.10
C PRO A 132 -0.36 -11.38 17.07
N ASN A 133 -0.81 -11.27 18.33
CA ASN A 133 -0.12 -10.59 19.43
C ASN A 133 0.13 -9.08 19.20
N THR A 134 -0.74 -8.42 18.42
CA THR A 134 -0.69 -6.97 18.20
C THR A 134 -2.06 -6.33 18.43
N THR A 135 -2.13 -5.00 18.28
CA THR A 135 -3.39 -4.24 18.21
C THR A 135 -3.74 -3.80 16.78
N TYR A 136 -2.99 -4.27 15.79
CA TYR A 136 -3.14 -3.89 14.39
C TYR A 136 -3.89 -4.98 13.61
N TYR A 137 -4.52 -4.57 12.51
CA TYR A 137 -5.35 -5.42 11.67
C TYR A 137 -4.84 -5.37 10.24
N ALA A 138 -4.87 -6.50 9.54
CA ALA A 138 -4.75 -6.52 8.10
C ALA A 138 -5.89 -5.72 7.44
N PRO A 139 -5.69 -5.13 6.27
CA PRO A 139 -6.78 -4.52 5.53
C PRO A 139 -7.70 -5.61 4.98
N ALA A 140 -9.01 -5.48 5.18
CA ALA A 140 -9.98 -6.41 4.60
C ALA A 140 -10.02 -6.30 3.07
N ASN A 141 -9.75 -5.12 2.52
CA ASN A 141 -9.77 -4.82 1.08
C ASN A 141 -8.53 -3.96 0.72
N PRO A 142 -7.35 -4.58 0.51
CA PRO A 142 -6.16 -3.87 0.04
C PRO A 142 -6.43 -3.06 -1.23
N GLY A 143 -5.92 -1.83 -1.32
CA GLY A 143 -6.03 -0.99 -2.52
C GLY A 143 -7.30 -0.15 -2.62
N THR A 144 -8.15 -0.16 -1.58
CA THR A 144 -9.36 0.69 -1.55
C THR A 144 -9.07 2.14 -1.15
N ARG A 145 -7.95 2.39 -0.46
CA ARG A 145 -7.45 3.73 -0.14
C ARG A 145 -6.16 4.04 -0.87
N ILE A 146 -5.38 3.02 -1.22
CA ILE A 146 -4.11 3.16 -1.94
C ILE A 146 -4.28 2.96 -3.44
N PHE A 147 -3.92 3.97 -4.23
CA PHE A 147 -4.01 3.91 -5.68
C PHE A 147 -2.87 4.71 -6.36
N ASN A 148 -2.81 4.66 -7.69
CA ASN A 148 -1.73 5.26 -8.50
C ASN A 148 -0.32 4.85 -8.05
N VAL A 149 -0.17 3.60 -7.59
CA VAL A 149 1.11 3.08 -7.11
C VAL A 149 2.06 2.86 -8.28
N LYS A 150 3.26 3.45 -8.19
CA LYS A 150 4.33 3.30 -9.17
C LYS A 150 5.64 2.96 -8.50
N ILE A 151 6.43 2.11 -9.15
CA ILE A 151 7.81 1.79 -8.75
C ILE A 151 8.73 2.20 -9.89
N ALA A 152 9.76 2.99 -9.58
CA ALA A 152 10.67 3.57 -10.57
C ALA A 152 9.94 4.30 -11.72
N GLY A 153 8.80 4.94 -11.43
CA GLY A 153 7.97 5.65 -12.40
C GLY A 153 7.00 4.78 -13.21
N GLU A 154 7.09 3.45 -13.11
CA GLU A 154 6.20 2.51 -13.80
C GLU A 154 5.05 2.08 -12.89
N LYS A 155 3.84 1.93 -13.46
CA LYS A 155 2.68 1.41 -12.71
C LYS A 155 3.01 0.05 -12.11
N ILE A 156 2.62 -0.17 -10.86
CA ILE A 156 2.88 -1.44 -10.18
C ILE A 156 2.16 -2.59 -10.90
N ASP A 157 2.86 -3.71 -11.06
CA ASP A 157 2.29 -4.98 -11.50
C ASP A 157 2.01 -5.82 -10.24
N PRO A 158 0.74 -6.18 -9.97
CA PRO A 158 0.37 -6.91 -8.75
C PRO A 158 1.00 -8.32 -8.67
N ASN A 159 1.42 -8.90 -9.79
CA ASN A 159 1.98 -10.25 -9.89
C ASN A 159 3.51 -10.26 -9.93
N LYS A 160 4.15 -9.14 -10.29
CA LYS A 160 5.60 -8.99 -10.28
C LYS A 160 6.13 -8.97 -8.84
N THR A 161 7.30 -9.59 -8.64
CA THR A 161 8.06 -9.50 -7.39
C THR A 161 9.03 -8.33 -7.48
N TYR A 162 9.08 -7.53 -6.42
CA TYR A 162 9.97 -6.40 -6.22
C TYR A 162 10.85 -6.64 -4.99
N THR A 163 12.00 -5.98 -4.94
CA THR A 163 12.90 -5.96 -3.79
C THR A 163 12.82 -4.59 -3.13
N ILE A 164 12.34 -4.55 -1.90
CA ILE A 164 12.15 -3.32 -1.13
C ILE A 164 13.19 -3.24 -0.01
N ALA A 165 13.96 -2.15 0.04
CA ALA A 165 14.78 -1.85 1.21
C ALA A 165 13.91 -1.25 2.33
N THR A 166 14.17 -1.69 3.54
CA THR A 166 13.49 -1.24 4.75
C THR A 166 14.43 -1.34 5.94
N ASN A 167 13.94 -1.07 7.14
CA ASN A 167 14.67 -1.34 8.37
C ASN A 167 14.29 -2.72 8.95
N ASP A 168 15.22 -3.35 9.65
CA ASP A 168 15.08 -4.66 10.27
C ASP A 168 13.88 -4.79 11.22
N PHE A 169 13.51 -3.72 11.92
CA PHE A 169 12.28 -3.68 12.73
C PHE A 169 11.03 -3.89 11.88
N LEU A 170 10.90 -3.21 10.73
CA LEU A 170 9.79 -3.44 9.80
C LEU A 170 9.87 -4.81 9.14
N ALA A 171 11.07 -5.24 8.70
CA ALA A 171 11.27 -6.57 8.10
C ALA A 171 10.85 -7.72 9.06
N ALA A 172 10.98 -7.52 10.37
CA ALA A 172 10.53 -8.46 11.40
C ALA A 172 9.00 -8.39 11.68
N GLY A 173 8.24 -7.57 10.95
CA GLY A 173 6.81 -7.38 11.12
C GLY A 173 6.41 -6.29 12.13
N GLY A 174 7.33 -5.36 12.43
CA GLY A 174 7.06 -4.22 13.31
C GLY A 174 5.99 -3.27 12.77
N ASP A 175 5.39 -2.48 13.67
CA ASP A 175 4.24 -1.61 13.36
C ASP A 175 3.11 -2.40 12.65
N THR A 176 2.62 -1.94 11.51
CA THR A 176 1.56 -2.57 10.70
C THR A 176 2.13 -3.40 9.55
N TYR A 177 3.46 -3.57 9.49
CA TYR A 177 4.16 -4.24 8.38
C TYR A 177 4.24 -5.77 8.59
N TYR A 178 3.26 -6.35 9.28
CA TYR A 178 3.28 -7.74 9.74
C TYR A 178 3.57 -8.73 8.60
N LEU A 179 3.03 -8.46 7.40
CA LEU A 179 3.22 -9.29 6.21
C LEU A 179 4.71 -9.48 5.85
N PHE A 180 5.60 -8.53 6.14
CA PHE A 180 7.04 -8.68 5.86
C PHE A 180 7.68 -9.86 6.59
N LYS A 181 7.18 -10.23 7.78
CA LYS A 181 7.77 -11.27 8.63
C LYS A 181 7.87 -12.63 7.93
N ASP A 182 6.94 -12.92 7.03
CA ASP A 182 6.83 -14.22 6.35
C ASP A 182 7.42 -14.19 4.92
N LEU A 183 8.04 -13.09 4.52
CA LEU A 183 8.67 -12.92 3.21
C LEU A 183 10.17 -13.21 3.24
N GLU A 184 10.72 -13.57 2.06
CA GLU A 184 12.17 -13.70 1.89
C GLU A 184 12.83 -12.35 2.13
N SER A 185 13.73 -12.31 3.12
CA SER A 185 14.45 -11.09 3.50
C SER A 185 15.93 -11.35 3.77
N HIS A 186 16.74 -10.30 3.59
CA HIS A 186 18.17 -10.31 3.83
C HIS A 186 18.59 -9.05 4.57
N ASN A 187 19.18 -9.20 5.75
CA ASN A 187 19.74 -8.08 6.50
C ASN A 187 21.14 -7.73 5.96
N THR A 188 21.33 -6.47 5.57
CA THR A 188 22.60 -5.96 5.03
C THR A 188 23.60 -5.58 6.13
N TYR A 189 23.13 -5.46 7.38
CA TYR A 189 23.84 -4.97 8.56
C TYR A 189 24.34 -3.53 8.45
N VAL A 190 23.94 -2.77 7.42
CA VAL A 190 24.20 -1.33 7.32
C VAL A 190 23.28 -0.60 8.28
N ALA A 191 23.83 0.16 9.21
CA ALA A 191 23.03 0.97 10.14
C ALA A 191 22.33 2.13 9.42
N LEU A 192 21.11 2.50 9.84
CA LEU A 192 20.36 3.58 9.19
C LEU A 192 21.08 4.94 9.29
N GLU A 193 21.71 5.24 10.42
CA GLU A 193 22.50 6.46 10.58
C GLU A 193 23.73 6.49 9.67
N ASP A 194 24.36 5.34 9.43
CA ASP A 194 25.52 5.22 8.55
C ASP A 194 25.08 5.39 7.09
N ALA A 195 23.89 4.90 6.72
CA ALA A 195 23.31 5.18 5.42
C ALA A 195 23.11 6.69 5.17
N LEU A 196 22.59 7.44 6.15
CA LEU A 196 22.47 8.90 6.05
C LEU A 196 23.82 9.59 5.87
N VAL A 197 24.82 9.18 6.67
CA VAL A 197 26.18 9.74 6.62
C VAL A 197 26.82 9.48 5.26
N ASN A 198 26.87 8.21 4.86
CA ASN A 198 27.55 7.79 3.64
C ASN A 198 26.86 8.36 2.40
N TYR A 199 25.51 8.38 2.36
CA TYR A 199 24.78 9.04 1.27
C TYR A 199 25.11 10.54 1.20
N THR A 200 25.22 11.21 2.34
CA THR A 200 25.60 12.63 2.40
C THR A 200 27.02 12.86 1.88
N GLU A 201 27.99 12.04 2.27
CA GLU A 201 29.39 12.19 1.87
C GLU A 201 29.63 11.77 0.41
N GLU A 202 29.07 10.63 0.01
CA GLU A 202 29.36 9.98 -1.26
C GLU A 202 28.47 10.45 -2.39
N VAL A 203 27.19 10.72 -2.13
CA VAL A 203 26.23 11.15 -3.16
C VAL A 203 26.08 12.66 -3.14
N LEU A 204 25.80 13.23 -1.96
CA LEU A 204 25.54 14.68 -1.83
C LEU A 204 26.81 15.52 -1.68
N LYS A 205 27.98 14.88 -1.61
CA LYS A 205 29.30 15.54 -1.49
C LYS A 205 29.37 16.55 -0.33
N GLY A 206 28.72 16.21 0.79
CA GLY A 206 28.70 17.00 2.01
C GLY A 206 27.70 18.16 2.03
N LEU A 207 26.81 18.29 1.03
CA LEU A 207 25.82 19.35 0.95
C LEU A 207 24.41 18.82 0.67
N ILE A 208 23.52 18.89 1.67
CA ILE A 208 22.08 18.67 1.50
C ILE A 208 21.49 19.97 0.97
N SER A 209 21.35 20.07 -0.35
CA SER A 209 21.01 21.32 -1.03
C SER A 209 19.51 21.63 -0.99
N LYS A 210 19.18 22.90 -1.15
CA LYS A 210 17.79 23.35 -1.33
C LYS A 210 17.18 22.85 -2.64
N GLU A 211 18.00 22.64 -3.66
CA GLU A 211 17.55 22.11 -4.94
C GLU A 211 16.99 20.68 -4.78
N GLN A 212 17.68 19.85 -4.01
CA GLN A 212 17.31 18.45 -3.84
C GLN A 212 16.25 18.24 -2.75
N TYR A 213 16.39 18.89 -1.59
CA TYR A 213 15.56 18.63 -0.41
C TYR A 213 14.83 19.88 0.13
N GLY A 214 14.71 20.94 -0.68
CA GLY A 214 13.97 22.14 -0.27
C GLY A 214 12.46 21.98 -0.21
N LYS A 215 11.94 20.89 -0.77
CA LYS A 215 10.55 20.43 -0.67
C LYS A 215 10.55 18.90 -0.61
N SER A 216 9.42 18.30 -0.27
CA SER A 216 9.24 16.87 -0.49
C SER A 216 9.25 16.53 -1.98
N ALA A 217 9.57 15.28 -2.32
CA ALA A 217 9.71 14.77 -3.67
C ALA A 217 8.35 14.53 -4.38
N ALA A 218 7.23 14.70 -3.68
CA ALA A 218 5.87 14.47 -4.14
C ALA A 218 5.59 12.99 -4.48
N ARG A 219 6.22 12.07 -3.73
CA ARG A 219 6.04 10.63 -3.83
C ARG A 219 4.76 10.14 -3.16
N ILE A 220 4.24 10.88 -2.18
CA ILE A 220 3.03 10.51 -1.45
C ILE A 220 2.01 11.62 -1.58
N THR A 221 0.90 11.32 -2.25
CA THR A 221 -0.23 12.26 -2.38
C THR A 221 -1.34 11.83 -1.45
N ILE A 222 -1.94 12.76 -0.69
CA ILE A 222 -3.15 12.52 0.10
C ILE A 222 -4.27 13.34 -0.51
N THR A 223 -5.40 12.70 -0.80
CA THR A 223 -6.58 13.33 -1.41
C THR A 223 -7.85 12.98 -0.62
N ASP A 224 -8.89 13.79 -0.75
CA ASP A 224 -10.24 13.52 -0.29
C ASP A 224 -11.11 12.84 -1.35
N GLU A 225 -10.57 12.61 -2.55
CA GLU A 225 -11.23 11.86 -3.61
C GLU A 225 -11.46 10.41 -3.18
N VAL A 226 -12.68 9.92 -3.44
CA VAL A 226 -13.03 8.51 -3.27
C VAL A 226 -12.49 7.75 -4.46
N VAL A 227 -11.75 6.66 -4.22
CA VAL A 227 -11.27 5.78 -5.30
C VAL A 227 -12.48 5.19 -6.02
N VAL A 228 -12.69 5.60 -7.27
CA VAL A 228 -13.62 4.95 -8.20
C VAL A 228 -12.74 4.14 -9.14
N GLU A 229 -12.79 2.81 -9.08
CA GLU A 229 -12.09 2.00 -10.08
C GLU A 229 -12.69 2.33 -11.45
N GLU A 230 -11.89 2.92 -12.33
CA GLU A 230 -12.17 2.94 -13.76
C GLU A 230 -11.91 1.53 -14.28
N GLU A 231 -12.98 0.83 -14.70
CA GLU A 231 -12.82 -0.38 -15.50
C GLU A 231 -12.18 0.04 -16.83
N THR A 232 -10.94 -0.41 -17.06
CA THR A 232 -10.34 -0.33 -18.38
C THR A 232 -11.12 -1.27 -19.29
N ASP A 233 -11.90 -0.69 -20.20
CA ASP A 233 -12.49 -1.40 -21.35
C ASP A 233 -11.34 -2.06 -22.14
N GLU A 234 -11.08 -3.34 -21.89
CA GLU A 234 -10.36 -4.16 -22.86
C GLU A 234 -11.33 -4.40 -24.02
N GLU A 235 -11.08 -3.73 -25.15
CA GLU A 235 -11.72 -4.03 -26.44
C GLU A 235 -11.50 -5.52 -26.76
N VAL A 236 -12.55 -6.32 -26.66
CA VAL A 236 -12.57 -7.68 -27.19
C VAL A 236 -12.76 -7.57 -28.70
N ASP A 237 -11.69 -7.81 -29.45
CA ASP A 237 -11.73 -7.98 -30.90
C ASP A 237 -12.72 -9.10 -31.27
N MET A 238 -13.70 -8.75 -32.09
CA MET A 238 -14.73 -9.64 -32.62
C MET A 238 -14.09 -10.64 -33.58
N VAL A 239 -14.03 -11.92 -33.19
CA VAL A 239 -13.75 -13.03 -34.11
C VAL A 239 -15.05 -13.57 -34.69
N GLU A 240 -15.03 -13.71 -36.02
CA GLU A 240 -16.12 -14.09 -36.93
C GLU A 240 -16.85 -15.39 -36.56
N ASP A 241 -18.13 -15.39 -36.95
CA ASP A 241 -19.13 -16.42 -36.78
C ASP A 241 -18.66 -17.84 -37.14
N VAL A 242 -18.85 -18.77 -36.21
CA VAL A 242 -18.99 -20.19 -36.53
C VAL A 242 -20.36 -20.64 -36.02
N GLU A 243 -21.28 -20.84 -36.96
CA GLU A 243 -22.59 -21.43 -36.75
C GLU A 243 -22.45 -22.83 -36.14
N ILE A 244 -23.07 -23.05 -34.98
CA ILE A 244 -23.40 -24.38 -34.47
C ILE A 244 -24.90 -24.37 -34.17
N GLU A 245 -25.66 -25.05 -35.03
CA GLU A 245 -27.05 -25.42 -34.79
C GLU A 245 -27.13 -26.35 -33.57
N VAL A 246 -27.90 -25.96 -32.56
CA VAL A 246 -28.45 -26.89 -31.56
C VAL A 246 -29.92 -26.55 -31.33
N GLU A 247 -30.75 -27.57 -31.54
CA GLU A 247 -32.21 -27.57 -31.45
C GLU A 247 -32.72 -27.04 -30.10
N VAL A 248 -33.76 -26.20 -30.19
CA VAL A 248 -34.52 -25.66 -29.06
C VAL A 248 -35.62 -26.63 -28.68
N GLU A 249 -35.57 -27.20 -27.48
CA GLU A 249 -36.75 -27.66 -26.77
C GLU A 249 -37.15 -26.57 -25.76
N GLU A 250 -38.26 -25.88 -26.05
CA GLU A 250 -38.92 -24.95 -25.14
C GLU A 250 -39.64 -25.73 -24.03
N GLU A 251 -39.19 -25.58 -22.78
CA GLU A 251 -40.08 -25.67 -21.61
C GLU A 251 -40.15 -24.28 -20.97
N THR A 252 -41.32 -23.65 -21.10
CA THR A 252 -41.65 -22.38 -20.47
C THR A 252 -41.96 -22.58 -18.99
N THR A 253 -41.01 -22.28 -18.12
CA THR A 253 -41.28 -21.91 -16.74
C THR A 253 -41.03 -20.40 -16.60
N ASP A 254 -42.08 -19.65 -16.23
CA ASP A 254 -41.98 -18.22 -15.89
C ASP A 254 -41.16 -18.05 -14.59
N GLU A 255 -39.86 -18.24 -14.66
CA GLU A 255 -38.96 -18.01 -13.53
C GLU A 255 -38.74 -16.51 -13.36
N VAL A 256 -39.17 -15.99 -12.21
CA VAL A 256 -38.90 -14.61 -11.83
C VAL A 256 -37.40 -14.47 -11.59
N THR A 257 -36.72 -13.75 -12.46
CA THR A 257 -35.28 -13.52 -12.35
C THR A 257 -34.96 -12.11 -11.87
N TYR A 258 -33.80 -11.95 -11.24
CA TYR A 258 -33.28 -10.67 -10.78
C TYR A 258 -31.83 -10.50 -11.21
N LYS A 259 -31.57 -9.43 -11.95
CA LYS A 259 -30.20 -9.04 -12.34
C LYS A 259 -29.56 -8.26 -11.20
N VAL A 260 -28.49 -8.79 -10.62
CA VAL A 260 -27.73 -8.19 -9.50
C VAL A 260 -27.21 -6.81 -9.93
N VAL A 261 -27.45 -5.79 -9.10
CA VAL A 261 -26.96 -4.44 -9.35
C VAL A 261 -25.93 -4.02 -8.30
N LYS A 262 -25.28 -2.87 -8.53
CA LYS A 262 -24.26 -2.31 -7.64
C LYS A 262 -24.77 -2.22 -6.20
N ALA A 263 -23.94 -2.67 -5.26
CA ALA A 263 -24.19 -2.73 -3.81
C ALA A 263 -25.25 -3.74 -3.33
N ASP A 264 -25.72 -4.63 -4.21
CA ASP A 264 -26.52 -5.78 -3.79
C ASP A 264 -25.68 -6.82 -3.03
N ASN A 265 -26.36 -7.53 -2.14
CA ASN A 265 -25.95 -8.82 -1.62
C ASN A 265 -27.21 -9.66 -1.46
N LEU A 266 -27.08 -10.98 -1.31
CA LEU A 266 -28.26 -11.86 -1.24
C LEU A 266 -29.24 -11.45 -0.15
N TRP A 267 -28.77 -10.89 0.98
CA TRP A 267 -29.61 -10.38 2.06
C TRP A 267 -30.43 -9.15 1.65
N LYS A 268 -29.83 -8.19 0.94
CA LYS A 268 -30.53 -7.01 0.42
C LYS A 268 -31.54 -7.38 -0.65
N ILE A 269 -31.16 -8.31 -1.56
CA ILE A 269 -32.05 -8.82 -2.60
C ILE A 269 -33.24 -9.54 -1.94
N ALA A 270 -33.00 -10.44 -0.99
CA ALA A 270 -34.07 -11.13 -0.26
C ALA A 270 -34.98 -10.17 0.50
N ARG A 271 -34.43 -9.13 1.16
CA ARG A 271 -35.24 -8.11 1.82
C ARG A 271 -36.14 -7.35 0.84
N LYS A 272 -35.63 -7.06 -0.36
CA LYS A 272 -36.34 -6.30 -1.40
C LYS A 272 -37.38 -7.13 -2.14
N GLN A 273 -37.06 -8.37 -2.49
CA GLN A 273 -37.89 -9.24 -3.32
C GLN A 273 -38.83 -10.15 -2.51
N LEU A 274 -38.37 -10.61 -1.34
CA LEU A 274 -39.06 -11.60 -0.50
C LEU A 274 -39.55 -11.03 0.85
N GLY A 275 -39.36 -9.73 1.07
CA GLY A 275 -39.80 -8.97 2.25
C GLY A 275 -38.94 -9.15 3.51
N ALA A 276 -38.01 -10.11 3.53
CA ALA A 276 -37.16 -10.36 4.69
C ALA A 276 -35.75 -10.82 4.28
N GLY A 277 -34.72 -10.17 4.84
CA GLY A 277 -33.33 -10.41 4.42
C GLY A 277 -32.78 -11.80 4.80
N ASN A 278 -33.32 -12.41 5.86
CA ASN A 278 -32.96 -13.77 6.26
C ASN A 278 -33.41 -14.86 5.26
N ARG A 279 -34.28 -14.52 4.30
CA ARG A 279 -34.70 -15.42 3.21
C ARG A 279 -33.67 -15.54 2.09
N TYR A 280 -32.50 -14.91 2.23
CA TYR A 280 -31.40 -15.00 1.25
C TYR A 280 -30.95 -16.44 0.96
N LYS A 281 -31.14 -17.36 1.90
CA LYS A 281 -30.85 -18.78 1.73
C LYS A 281 -31.71 -19.42 0.64
N GLU A 282 -32.96 -18.99 0.49
CA GLU A 282 -33.87 -19.50 -0.54
C GLU A 282 -33.38 -19.11 -1.94
N ILE A 283 -32.89 -17.87 -2.09
CA ILE A 283 -32.25 -17.41 -3.34
C ILE A 283 -30.96 -18.19 -3.58
N TYR A 284 -30.14 -18.40 -2.55
CA TYR A 284 -28.89 -19.16 -2.69
C TYR A 284 -29.13 -20.61 -3.16
N GLU A 285 -30.08 -21.33 -2.55
CA GLU A 285 -30.36 -22.74 -2.89
C GLU A 285 -30.82 -22.91 -4.34
N LEU A 286 -31.62 -21.97 -4.86
CA LEU A 286 -32.07 -21.98 -6.26
C LEU A 286 -30.95 -21.67 -7.27
N ASN A 287 -29.86 -21.05 -6.81
CA ASN A 287 -28.77 -20.58 -7.67
C ASN A 287 -27.43 -21.21 -7.28
N LYS A 288 -27.43 -22.35 -6.58
CA LYS A 288 -26.19 -22.99 -6.08
C LYS A 288 -25.20 -23.35 -7.19
N ASP A 289 -25.70 -23.58 -8.39
CA ASP A 289 -24.88 -23.90 -9.57
C ASP A 289 -24.20 -22.64 -10.15
N LEU A 290 -24.69 -21.45 -9.76
CA LEU A 290 -24.17 -20.13 -10.16
C LEU A 290 -23.45 -19.40 -9.02
N ILE A 291 -23.73 -19.75 -7.76
CA ILE A 291 -23.19 -19.10 -6.57
C ILE A 291 -22.44 -20.14 -5.74
N ASN A 292 -21.10 -20.17 -5.90
CA ASN A 292 -20.23 -21.03 -5.10
C ASN A 292 -20.02 -20.50 -3.66
N ASN A 293 -20.26 -19.21 -3.43
CA ASN A 293 -20.17 -18.57 -2.12
C ASN A 293 -21.32 -17.58 -1.93
N PRO A 294 -22.21 -17.75 -0.94
CA PRO A 294 -23.39 -16.89 -0.74
C PRO A 294 -23.04 -15.43 -0.41
N ASN A 295 -21.78 -15.15 -0.04
CA ASN A 295 -21.30 -13.78 0.19
C ASN A 295 -20.72 -13.12 -1.07
N LEU A 296 -20.66 -13.84 -2.20
CA LEU A 296 -20.05 -13.38 -3.44
C LEU A 296 -21.05 -13.57 -4.59
N ILE A 297 -21.72 -12.48 -4.97
CA ILE A 297 -22.53 -12.37 -6.18
C ILE A 297 -21.99 -11.23 -7.03
N HIS A 298 -22.03 -11.37 -8.35
CA HIS A 298 -21.42 -10.43 -9.29
C HIS A 298 -22.47 -9.51 -9.92
N ILE A 299 -22.12 -8.26 -10.18
CA ILE A 299 -23.01 -7.33 -10.87
C ILE A 299 -23.34 -7.90 -12.26
N GLY A 300 -24.61 -7.84 -12.64
CA GLY A 300 -25.09 -8.41 -13.88
C GLY A 300 -25.42 -9.90 -13.83
N GLN A 301 -25.04 -10.60 -12.76
CA GLN A 301 -25.44 -11.98 -12.52
C GLN A 301 -26.98 -12.06 -12.42
N VAL A 302 -27.58 -12.99 -13.14
CA VAL A 302 -29.03 -13.21 -13.13
C VAL A 302 -29.34 -14.33 -12.17
N LEU A 303 -30.13 -14.01 -11.15
CA LEU A 303 -30.53 -14.95 -10.10
C LEU A 303 -31.99 -15.33 -10.25
N VAL A 304 -32.29 -16.62 -10.14
CA VAL A 304 -33.65 -17.12 -10.01
C VAL A 304 -34.17 -16.75 -8.62
N ILE A 305 -35.32 -16.09 -8.56
CA ILE A 305 -35.95 -15.66 -7.31
C ILE A 305 -37.11 -16.60 -6.98
N PRO A 306 -37.22 -17.10 -5.73
CA PRO A 306 -38.35 -17.90 -5.31
C PRO A 306 -39.67 -17.15 -5.52
N SER A 307 -40.68 -17.83 -6.06
CA SER A 307 -42.05 -17.31 -6.10
C SER A 307 -42.55 -17.04 -4.67
N ASN A 308 -43.19 -15.88 -4.45
CA ASN A 308 -43.70 -15.47 -3.14
C ASN A 308 -44.84 -16.36 -2.62
#